data_AF-A0A7X4XLY4-F1
#
_entry.id   AF-A0A7X4XLY4-F1
#
_cell.length_a   1.000
_cell.length_b   1.000
_cell.length_c   1.000
_cell.angle_alpha   90.00
_cell.angle_beta   90.00
_cell.angle_gamma   90.00
#
_symmetry.space_group_name_H-M   'P 1'
#
loop_
_entity.id
_entity.type
_entity.pdbx_description
1 polymer ?
#
loop_
_entity_poly.entity_id
_entity_poly.type
_entity_poly.pdbx_seq_one_letter_code
_entity_poly.pdbx_strand_id
1 'polypeptide(L)'
;MRKNAVSLVNSQITGLPYGPLSKVEVTHELGQFLEIMAKCDKRRELNLASFLHWIKPAVIHRQYKFLKLSSDVGFTGYVIWAWVDDLTLSNYMTQPRFSLKPMNWNEGSNLIVVDWFVEKNRASQLKDLYKHVMFSTNISRREINICIRDSQGNIIKTNKRNVYGC
;
A
#
# COMPACT_ATOMS: atom_id res chain seq x y z
N MET A 1 21.34 -0.11 14.96
CA MET A 1 21.04 0.71 13.77
C MET A 1 20.10 1.84 14.18
N ARG A 2 20.42 3.11 13.87
CA ARG A 2 19.45 4.21 14.05
C ARG A 2 18.23 3.90 13.18
N LYS A 3 17.05 3.72 13.78
CA LYS A 3 15.79 3.63 13.02
C LYS A 3 15.64 4.95 12.28
N ASN A 4 15.79 4.94 10.96
CA ASN A 4 15.46 6.11 10.15
C ASN A 4 13.99 6.46 10.40
N ALA A 5 13.68 7.75 10.55
CA ALA A 5 12.30 8.19 10.71
C ALA A 5 11.46 7.68 9.52
N VAL A 6 10.25 7.19 9.78
CA VAL A 6 9.38 6.63 8.73
C VAL A 6 9.14 7.64 7.61
N SER A 7 9.01 8.92 7.96
CA SER A 7 8.91 10.03 7.02
C SER A 7 10.07 10.11 6.03
N LEU A 8 11.30 9.81 6.48
CA LEU A 8 12.50 9.82 5.63
C LEU A 8 12.53 8.64 4.67
N VAL A 9 12.18 7.44 5.14
CA VAL A 9 12.17 6.26 4.26
C VAL A 9 11.00 6.35 3.28
N ASN A 10 9.86 6.90 3.71
CA ASN A 10 8.71 7.10 2.83
C ASN A 10 8.97 8.18 1.76
N SER A 11 9.67 9.27 2.10
CA SER A 11 10.05 10.28 1.11
C SER A 11 11.00 9.73 0.05
N GLN A 12 11.85 8.77 0.40
CA GLN A 12 12.71 8.08 -0.57
C GLN A 12 11.89 7.23 -1.57
N ILE A 13 10.86 6.52 -1.10
CA ILE A 13 9.97 5.73 -1.97
C ILE A 13 9.16 6.65 -2.88
N THR A 14 8.58 7.72 -2.33
CA THR A 14 7.69 8.60 -3.09
C THR A 14 8.42 9.62 -3.96
N GLY A 15 9.66 9.96 -3.61
CA GLY A 15 10.37 11.12 -4.15
C GLY A 15 9.80 12.46 -3.66
N LEU A 16 8.86 12.46 -2.70
CA LEU A 16 8.18 13.64 -2.22
C LEU A 16 8.55 13.93 -0.76
N PRO A 17 8.79 15.20 -0.38
CA PRO A 17 9.01 15.54 1.02
C PRO A 17 7.77 15.22 1.87
N TYR A 18 8.00 14.79 3.11
CA TYR A 18 6.92 14.58 4.05
C TYR A 18 6.38 15.92 4.56
N GLY A 19 5.06 16.08 4.57
CA GLY A 19 4.40 17.28 5.03
C GLY A 19 2.87 17.14 5.01
N PRO A 20 2.15 18.01 5.74
CA PRO A 20 0.70 18.00 5.77
C PRO A 20 0.15 18.27 4.36
N LEU A 21 -0.88 17.52 3.98
CA LEU A 21 -1.66 17.76 2.76
C LEU A 21 -2.84 18.67 3.08
N SER A 22 -3.13 19.62 2.18
CA SER A 22 -4.37 20.37 2.21
C SER A 22 -5.57 19.47 1.90
N LYS A 23 -6.77 19.90 2.30
CA LYS A 23 -8.01 19.17 2.00
C LYS A 23 -8.23 19.03 0.47
N VAL A 24 -7.80 20.03 -0.30
CA VAL A 24 -7.92 20.02 -1.77
C VAL A 24 -7.03 18.93 -2.36
N GLU A 25 -5.76 18.84 -1.94
CA GLU A 25 -4.85 17.79 -2.38
C GLU A 25 -5.38 16.41 -2.02
N VAL A 26 -5.80 16.19 -0.77
CA VAL A 26 -6.36 14.89 -0.36
C VAL A 26 -7.57 14.51 -1.21
N THR A 27 -8.46 15.47 -1.50
CA THR A 27 -9.66 15.21 -2.30
C THR A 27 -9.32 14.89 -3.76
N HIS A 28 -8.32 15.59 -4.32
CA HIS A 28 -7.82 15.32 -5.67
C HIS A 28 -7.28 13.89 -5.80
N GLU A 29 -6.42 13.47 -4.88
CA GLU A 29 -5.84 12.12 -4.86
C GLU A 29 -6.91 11.05 -4.69
N LEU A 30 -7.89 11.25 -3.79
CA LEU A 30 -9.03 10.35 -3.65
C LEU A 30 -9.84 10.22 -4.95
N GLY A 31 -10.02 11.32 -5.69
CA GLY A 31 -10.66 11.30 -7.00
C GLY A 31 -9.91 10.45 -8.02
N GLN A 32 -8.58 10.57 -8.07
CA GLN A 32 -7.74 9.73 -8.94
C GLN A 32 -7.84 8.24 -8.58
N PHE A 33 -7.84 7.90 -7.29
CA PHE A 33 -8.06 6.52 -6.85
C PHE A 33 -9.42 6.00 -7.29
N LEU A 34 -10.48 6.79 -7.14
CA LEU A 34 -11.83 6.41 -7.55
C LEU A 34 -11.89 6.09 -9.05
N GLU A 35 -11.28 6.94 -9.89
CA GLU A 35 -11.24 6.75 -11.35
C GLU A 35 -10.52 5.44 -11.72
N ILE A 36 -9.41 5.13 -11.06
CA ILE A 36 -8.66 3.89 -11.29
C ILE A 36 -9.47 2.67 -10.81
N MET A 37 -10.05 2.74 -9.61
CA MET A 37 -10.80 1.63 -9.00
C MET A 37 -12.08 1.31 -9.78
N ALA A 38 -12.71 2.31 -10.42
CA ALA A 38 -13.89 2.11 -11.26
C ALA A 38 -13.63 1.17 -12.46
N LYS A 39 -12.38 1.06 -12.91
CA LYS A 39 -11.95 0.15 -14.00
C LYS A 39 -11.90 -1.32 -13.59
N CYS A 40 -12.01 -1.64 -12.30
CA CYS A 40 -11.95 -3.00 -11.79
C CYS A 40 -13.31 -3.43 -11.23
N ASP A 41 -13.89 -4.50 -11.78
CA ASP A 41 -15.20 -4.99 -11.35
C ASP A 41 -15.29 -5.24 -9.83
N LYS A 42 -14.26 -5.88 -9.26
CA LYS A 42 -14.21 -6.16 -7.81
C LYS A 42 -14.04 -4.93 -6.94
N ARG A 43 -13.47 -3.84 -7.46
CA ARG A 43 -13.23 -2.60 -6.70
C ARG A 43 -14.37 -1.60 -6.88
N ARG A 44 -15.07 -1.64 -8.02
CA ARG A 44 -16.24 -0.80 -8.31
C ARG A 44 -17.39 -1.03 -7.32
N GLU A 45 -17.50 -2.22 -6.76
CA GLU A 45 -18.53 -2.58 -5.78
C GLU A 45 -18.17 -2.22 -4.33
N LEU A 46 -16.96 -1.70 -4.07
CA LEU A 46 -16.60 -1.26 -2.73
C LEU A 46 -17.45 -0.05 -2.32
N ASN A 47 -18.10 -0.15 -1.16
CA ASN A 47 -18.82 0.99 -0.62
C ASN A 47 -17.86 2.14 -0.25
N LEU A 48 -18.39 3.37 -0.24
CA LEU A 48 -17.61 4.58 0.02
C LEU A 48 -16.93 4.59 1.40
N ALA A 49 -17.54 3.98 2.41
CA ALA A 49 -16.95 3.92 3.75
C ALA A 49 -15.69 3.04 3.77
N SER A 50 -15.75 1.88 3.12
CA SER A 50 -14.60 0.98 2.94
C SER A 50 -13.52 1.63 2.09
N PHE A 51 -13.89 2.30 0.99
CA PHE A 51 -12.96 3.08 0.17
C PHE A 51 -12.20 4.12 1.02
N LEU A 52 -12.92 4.96 1.77
CA LEU A 52 -12.30 5.98 2.62
C LEU A 52 -11.47 5.38 3.74
N HIS A 53 -11.89 4.26 4.33
CA HIS A 53 -11.14 3.59 5.39
C HIS A 53 -9.75 3.13 4.92
N TRP A 54 -9.65 2.58 3.70
CA TRP A 54 -8.39 2.04 3.18
C TRP A 54 -7.55 3.06 2.43
N ILE A 55 -8.17 3.94 1.65
CA ILE A 55 -7.43 4.84 0.74
C ILE A 55 -7.05 6.16 1.43
N LYS A 56 -7.91 6.72 2.28
CA LYS A 56 -7.64 8.03 2.90
C LYS A 56 -6.37 8.03 3.76
N PRO A 57 -6.09 7.03 4.60
CA PRO A 57 -4.83 6.99 5.34
C PRO A 57 -3.61 6.88 4.41
N ALA A 58 -3.69 6.08 3.34
CA ALA A 58 -2.63 5.95 2.34
C ALA A 58 -2.29 7.33 1.72
N VAL A 59 -3.32 8.08 1.34
CA VAL A 59 -3.17 9.43 0.76
C VAL A 59 -2.55 10.39 1.78
N ILE A 60 -3.10 10.46 3.01
CA ILE A 60 -2.63 11.36 4.06
C ILE A 60 -1.14 11.15 4.35
N HIS A 61 -0.69 9.89 4.40
CA HIS A 61 0.71 9.57 4.67
C HIS A 61 1.60 9.57 3.42
N ARG A 62 1.05 9.85 2.23
CA ARG A 62 1.74 9.70 0.94
C ARG A 62 2.33 8.29 0.79
N GLN A 63 1.59 7.25 1.16
CA GLN A 63 2.04 5.87 1.10
C GLN A 63 1.35 5.12 -0.03
N TYR A 64 1.51 5.67 -1.24
CA TYR A 64 0.94 5.11 -2.45
C TYR A 64 1.77 5.49 -3.68
N LYS A 65 1.54 4.76 -4.76
CA LYS A 65 2.07 5.08 -6.08
C LYS A 65 1.04 4.70 -7.14
N PHE A 66 0.70 5.66 -8.00
CA PHE A 66 -0.05 5.36 -9.20
C PHE A 66 0.85 4.73 -10.25
N LEU A 67 0.26 3.80 -11.00
CA LEU A 67 0.96 3.03 -12.00
C LEU A 67 0.42 3.41 -13.38
N LYS A 68 1.33 3.67 -14.32
CA LYS A 68 1.00 4.14 -15.66
C LYS A 68 1.85 3.38 -16.67
N LEU A 69 1.22 2.91 -17.73
CA LEU A 69 1.93 2.40 -18.91
C LEU A 69 2.27 3.59 -19.82
N SER A 70 3.41 3.54 -20.50
CA SER A 70 3.84 4.60 -21.42
C SER A 70 2.85 4.84 -22.57
N SER A 71 2.07 3.82 -22.94
CA SER A 71 1.04 3.88 -23.97
C SER A 71 -0.29 4.50 -23.53
N ASP A 72 -0.53 4.64 -22.23
CA ASP A 72 -1.83 5.07 -21.69
C ASP A 72 -1.80 6.54 -21.23
N VAL A 73 -2.90 7.25 -21.44
CA VAL A 73 -3.06 8.66 -21.01
C VAL A 73 -3.29 8.73 -19.49
N GLY A 74 -4.14 7.84 -18.97
CA GLY A 74 -4.48 7.76 -17.55
C GLY A 74 -3.67 6.73 -16.77
N PHE A 75 -3.92 6.67 -15.47
CA PHE A 75 -3.36 5.61 -14.63
C PHE A 75 -4.04 4.27 -14.89
N THR A 76 -3.22 3.22 -14.86
CA THR A 76 -3.58 1.81 -15.13
C THR A 76 -3.63 0.98 -13.85
N GLY A 77 -3.37 1.60 -12.71
CA GLY A 77 -3.28 0.89 -11.44
C GLY A 77 -2.76 1.76 -10.31
N TYR A 78 -2.70 1.16 -9.13
CA TYR A 78 -2.12 1.75 -7.94
C TYR A 78 -1.52 0.66 -7.05
N VAL A 79 -0.65 1.09 -6.15
CA VAL A 79 -0.26 0.34 -4.96
C VAL A 79 -0.34 1.27 -3.77
N ILE A 80 -0.78 0.73 -2.62
CA ILE A 80 -0.74 1.40 -1.32
C ILE A 80 0.03 0.53 -0.32
N TRP A 81 0.77 1.17 0.57
CA TRP A 81 1.54 0.50 1.61
C TRP A 81 1.39 1.17 2.97
N ALA A 82 1.83 0.46 4.01
CA ALA A 82 1.92 1.00 5.35
C ALA A 82 3.24 0.63 6.02
N TRP A 83 3.67 1.50 6.93
CA TRP A 83 4.82 1.32 7.79
C TRP A 83 4.33 1.07 9.21
N VAL A 84 4.31 -0.21 9.58
CA VAL A 84 3.74 -0.68 10.84
C VAL A 84 4.83 -1.05 11.84
N ASP A 85 4.50 -1.07 13.12
CA ASP A 85 5.38 -1.62 14.14
C ASP A 85 5.33 -3.16 14.14
N ASP A 86 6.06 -3.79 15.05
CA ASP A 86 6.16 -5.25 15.12
C ASP A 86 4.84 -5.89 15.60
N LEU A 87 4.10 -5.21 16.48
CA LEU A 87 2.83 -5.71 17.04
C LEU A 87 1.73 -5.68 15.98
N THR A 88 1.56 -4.55 15.30
CA THR A 88 0.62 -4.38 14.20
C THR A 88 0.99 -5.28 13.04
N LEU A 89 2.27 -5.45 12.72
CA LEU A 89 2.68 -6.45 11.71
C LEU A 89 2.20 -7.84 12.14
N SER A 90 2.50 -8.26 13.37
CA SER A 90 2.11 -9.58 13.87
C SER A 90 0.58 -9.78 13.78
N ASN A 91 -0.20 -8.81 14.25
CA ASN A 91 -1.65 -8.86 14.20
C ASN A 91 -2.17 -8.87 12.75
N TYR A 92 -1.60 -8.02 11.88
CA TYR A 92 -1.93 -7.98 10.46
C TYR A 92 -1.54 -9.25 9.71
N MET A 93 -0.62 -10.06 10.24
CA MET A 93 -0.18 -11.30 9.62
C MET A 93 -0.83 -12.55 10.22
N THR A 94 -1.50 -12.46 11.37
CA THR A 94 -2.01 -13.64 12.09
C THR A 94 -3.48 -13.55 12.50
N GLN A 95 -3.98 -12.36 12.82
CA GLN A 95 -5.34 -12.21 13.31
C GLN A 95 -6.35 -12.14 12.16
N PRO A 96 -7.42 -12.95 12.19
CA PRO A 96 -8.52 -12.82 11.24
C PRO A 96 -9.24 -11.49 11.44
N ARG A 97 -9.72 -10.88 10.36
CA ARG A 97 -10.48 -9.60 10.37
C ARG A 97 -9.72 -8.39 10.95
N PHE A 98 -8.42 -8.49 11.20
CA PHE A 98 -7.64 -7.34 11.61
C PHE A 98 -7.58 -6.30 10.49
N SER A 99 -8.02 -5.08 10.79
CA SER A 99 -7.96 -3.93 9.90
C SER A 99 -7.02 -2.87 10.48
N LEU A 100 -6.17 -2.29 9.63
CA LEU A 100 -5.30 -1.19 10.03
C LEU A 100 -6.13 0.03 10.40
N LYS A 101 -5.97 0.52 11.62
CA LYS A 101 -6.53 1.83 11.99
C LYS A 101 -5.66 2.92 11.37
N PRO A 102 -6.18 4.14 11.11
CA PRO A 102 -5.39 5.22 10.51
C PRO A 102 -4.05 5.49 11.21
N MET A 103 -4.01 5.39 12.54
CA MET A 103 -2.79 5.59 13.34
C MET A 103 -1.70 4.55 13.06
N ASN A 104 -2.09 3.35 12.59
CA ASN A 104 -1.15 2.26 12.34
C ASN A 104 -0.33 2.44 11.06
N TRP A 105 -0.72 3.36 10.17
CA TRP A 105 -0.12 3.45 8.84
C TRP A 105 1.33 3.93 8.84
N ASN A 106 1.78 4.60 9.90
CA ASN A 106 3.06 5.29 9.99
C ASN A 106 3.69 5.17 11.39
N GLU A 107 3.62 3.98 11.99
CA GLU A 107 4.02 3.76 13.40
C GLU A 107 5.31 2.95 13.58
N GLY A 108 5.88 2.36 12.52
CA GLY A 108 7.07 1.52 12.65
C GLY A 108 7.90 1.34 11.39
N SER A 109 8.79 0.36 11.42
CA SER A 109 9.80 0.12 10.36
C SER A 109 9.46 -1.03 9.43
N ASN A 110 8.31 -1.69 9.62
CA ASN A 110 7.91 -2.82 8.80
C ASN A 110 7.05 -2.34 7.62
N LEU A 111 7.56 -2.53 6.40
CA LEU A 111 6.80 -2.23 5.19
C LEU A 111 5.80 -3.35 4.89
N ILE A 112 4.52 -3.01 4.79
CA ILE A 112 3.44 -3.90 4.33
C ILE A 112 2.77 -3.33 3.07
N VAL A 113 2.56 -4.17 2.06
CA VAL A 113 1.68 -3.81 0.93
C VAL A 113 0.25 -4.10 1.34
N VAL A 114 -0.58 -3.07 1.42
CA VAL A 114 -1.96 -3.17 1.95
C VAL A 114 -2.94 -3.51 0.83
N ASP A 115 -2.81 -2.84 -0.32
CA ASP A 115 -3.60 -3.15 -1.51
C ASP A 115 -2.85 -2.78 -2.78
N TRP A 116 -3.19 -3.47 -3.87
CA TRP A 116 -2.72 -3.14 -5.20
C TRP A 116 -3.71 -3.55 -6.27
N PHE A 117 -3.79 -2.74 -7.32
CA PHE A 117 -4.57 -3.03 -8.51
C PHE A 117 -3.77 -2.65 -9.75
N VAL A 118 -3.80 -3.50 -10.75
CA VAL A 118 -3.17 -3.28 -12.05
C VAL A 118 -4.11 -3.83 -13.13
N GLU A 119 -4.47 -3.00 -14.09
CA GLU A 119 -5.34 -3.34 -15.21
C GLU A 119 -4.65 -4.27 -16.22
N LYS A 120 -3.41 -3.94 -16.60
CA LYS A 120 -2.65 -4.62 -17.66
C LYS A 120 -1.18 -4.81 -17.28
N ASN A 121 -0.52 -5.82 -17.83
CA ASN A 121 0.91 -6.10 -17.63
C ASN A 121 1.32 -6.28 -16.15
N ARG A 122 0.45 -6.94 -15.35
CA ARG A 122 0.60 -7.14 -13.90
C ARG A 122 1.99 -7.58 -13.45
N ALA A 123 2.61 -8.53 -14.16
CA ALA A 123 3.93 -9.05 -13.81
C ALA A 123 5.05 -8.02 -14.00
N SER A 124 5.01 -7.24 -15.09
CA SER A 124 6.00 -6.18 -15.35
C SER A 124 5.85 -5.06 -14.33
N GLN A 125 4.63 -4.56 -14.12
CA GLN A 125 4.39 -3.47 -13.18
C GLN A 125 4.79 -3.84 -11.75
N LEU A 126 4.52 -5.09 -11.33
CA LEU A 126 4.97 -5.59 -10.04
C LEU A 126 6.50 -5.64 -9.94
N LYS A 127 7.19 -6.09 -11.00
CA LYS A 127 8.66 -6.15 -11.05
C LYS A 127 9.25 -4.74 -10.94
N ASP A 128 8.67 -3.76 -11.64
CA ASP A 128 9.14 -2.37 -11.63
C ASP A 128 8.87 -1.71 -10.27
N LEU A 129 7.73 -2.02 -9.64
CA LEU A 129 7.45 -1.58 -8.28
C LEU A 129 8.49 -2.13 -7.28
N TYR A 130 8.80 -3.43 -7.33
CA TYR A 130 9.82 -4.01 -6.46
C TYR A 130 11.18 -3.36 -6.69
N LYS A 131 11.59 -3.17 -7.95
CA LYS A 131 12.84 -2.49 -8.29
C LYS A 131 12.87 -1.07 -7.73
N HIS A 132 11.78 -0.32 -7.89
CA HIS A 132 11.64 1.04 -7.37
C HIS A 132 11.83 1.07 -5.86
N VAL A 133 11.10 0.24 -5.11
CA VAL A 133 11.22 0.20 -3.64
C VAL A 133 12.63 -0.20 -3.21
N MET A 134 13.23 -1.22 -3.82
CA MET A 134 14.59 -1.67 -3.49
C MET A 134 15.69 -0.70 -3.90
N PHE A 135 15.47 0.16 -4.91
CA PHE A 135 16.43 1.17 -5.34
C PHE A 135 16.29 2.45 -4.50
N SER A 136 15.05 2.84 -4.24
CA SER A 136 14.73 4.00 -3.40
C SER A 136 15.09 3.77 -1.94
N THR A 137 15.03 2.54 -1.45
CA THR A 137 15.27 2.21 -0.03
C THR A 137 16.32 1.12 0.09
N ASN A 138 17.02 1.08 1.22
CA ASN A 138 17.97 0.00 1.50
C ASN A 138 17.29 -1.31 1.98
N ILE A 139 16.04 -1.54 1.56
CA ILE A 139 15.20 -2.66 1.98
C ILE A 139 15.25 -3.76 0.94
N SER A 140 15.58 -4.96 1.40
CA SER A 140 15.59 -6.15 0.56
C SER A 140 14.17 -6.67 0.30
N ARG A 141 14.00 -7.41 -0.80
CA ARG A 141 12.74 -8.06 -1.14
C ARG A 141 12.16 -8.96 -0.02
N ARG A 142 13.01 -9.49 0.86
CA ARG A 142 12.59 -10.39 1.97
C ARG A 142 11.98 -9.64 3.15
N GLU A 143 12.23 -8.33 3.23
CA GLU A 143 11.75 -7.44 4.29
C GLU A 143 10.39 -6.82 3.94
N ILE A 144 10.02 -6.78 2.66
CA ILE A 144 8.69 -6.35 2.22
C ILE A 144 7.67 -7.42 2.60
N ASN A 145 6.66 -7.06 3.39
CA ASN A 145 5.59 -7.97 3.80
C ASN A 145 4.38 -7.82 2.88
N ILE A 146 3.80 -8.94 2.46
CA ILE A 146 2.57 -8.99 1.68
C ILE A 146 1.62 -9.96 2.37
N CYS A 147 0.42 -9.48 2.66
CA CYS A 147 -0.68 -10.27 3.22
C CYS A 147 -1.94 -10.01 2.39
N ILE A 148 -2.33 -10.96 1.56
CA ILE A 148 -3.56 -10.89 0.78
C ILE A 148 -4.67 -11.52 1.61
N ARG A 149 -5.72 -10.74 1.87
CA ARG A 149 -6.91 -11.18 2.60
C ARG A 149 -8.11 -11.36 1.67
N ASP A 150 -9.02 -12.26 2.03
CA ASP A 150 -10.31 -12.42 1.37
C ASP A 150 -11.29 -11.31 1.76
N SER A 151 -12.50 -11.35 1.19
CA SER A 151 -13.58 -10.40 1.52
C SER A 151 -14.08 -10.51 2.97
N GLN A 152 -13.81 -11.61 3.66
CA GLN A 152 -14.15 -11.83 5.07
C GLN A 152 -13.00 -11.43 6.01
N GLY A 153 -11.87 -10.97 5.47
CA GLY A 153 -10.69 -10.57 6.23
C GLY A 153 -9.81 -11.75 6.66
N ASN A 154 -9.98 -12.95 6.12
CA ASN A 154 -9.09 -14.09 6.36
C ASN A 154 -7.87 -14.00 5.45
N ILE A 155 -6.74 -14.53 5.90
CA ILE A 155 -5.48 -14.47 5.15
C ILE A 155 -5.46 -15.59 4.11
N ILE A 156 -5.45 -15.24 2.81
CA ILE A 156 -5.37 -16.19 1.69
C ILE A 156 -3.92 -16.46 1.31
N LYS A 157 -3.06 -15.43 1.35
CA LYS A 157 -1.68 -15.54 0.87
C LYS A 157 -0.75 -14.60 1.61
N THR A 158 0.39 -15.12 2.00
CA THR A 158 1.49 -14.35 2.58
C THR A 158 2.81 -14.73 1.91
N ASN A 159 3.76 -13.79 1.85
CA ASN A 159 5.13 -14.06 1.40
C ASN A 159 6.08 -14.47 2.54
N LYS A 160 5.58 -14.56 3.78
CA LYS A 160 6.31 -15.10 4.94
C LYS A 160 5.92 -16.57 5.15
N ARG A 161 6.82 -17.48 4.74
CA ARG A 161 6.64 -18.93 4.87
C ARG A 161 6.46 -19.39 6.33
N ASN A 162 7.13 -18.73 7.29
CA ASN A 162 7.16 -19.19 8.68
C ASN A 162 5.95 -18.79 9.53
N VAL A 163 5.02 -17.97 9.02
CA VAL A 163 3.87 -17.49 9.83
C VAL A 163 2.78 -18.56 9.96
N TYR A 164 2.72 -19.52 9.02
CA TYR A 164 1.63 -20.50 8.93
C TYR A 164 2.06 -21.95 9.02
N GLY A 165 3.34 -22.22 9.38
CA GLY A 165 3.82 -23.56 9.74
C GLY A 165 3.27 -24.71 8.89
N CYS A 166 3.71 -24.80 7.64
CA CYS A 166 3.79 -26.03 6.84
C CYS A 166 4.97 -25.90 5.87
#